data_AF-A0A9C9W5K5-F1
#
_entry.id   AF-A0A9C9W5K5-F1
#
_cell.length_a   1.000
_cell.length_b   1.000
_cell.length_c   1.000
_cell.angle_alpha   90.00
_cell.angle_beta   90.00
_cell.angle_gamma   90.00
#
_symmetry.space_group_name_H-M   'P 1'
#
loop_
_entity.id
_entity.type
_entity.pdbx_description
1 polymer ?
#
loop_
_entity_poly.entity_id
_entity_poly.type
_entity_poly.pdbx_seq_one_letter_code
_entity_poly.pdbx_strand_id
1 'polypeptide(L)'
;MPLFDQTAPMPHRIREIPYNYTSFSDREIVLRFLGEEMWTLIERLRGERRTGRSARMLFEVLGDLWVVTRNPYIQDDLLQNRKRFESLTHALHHRLDQIVARANGNAEALRLVEGARRAVDEFAAWFPRVRELRAKVRRRLARVTRPDNVDFGGLARVSHATDATDWRVELPFVVISPDSEREVLAVVRACRDLGLTIIARGGGTGYTGGAIPLYGDTAVINTEKLEALGEVRERSIEGVERPVATIRAEAGVVTRRVAEVAEAAGYVFAVDPTSQDASTIGGNVAMNAGGKKAVLWGTTLDNLLSWRLVTPDGEWMEVERLEHNLGRIHLQETVRFRIRRFRDDGRTPAGEPELLELPGASLRKEGLGKDVTDKFLGGLPGVQKEGCDGLITSAVFVLHRMPQQVRTLCLEFFGSELSQAVPAIVE
;
A
#
# COMPACT_ATOMS: atom_id res chain seq x y z
N MET A 1 29.49 0.95 -27.56
CA MET A 1 29.21 2.41 -27.63
C MET A 1 29.94 3.08 -26.48
N PRO A 2 30.95 3.94 -26.71
CA PRO A 2 31.53 4.73 -25.65
C PRO A 2 30.62 5.95 -25.40
N LEU A 3 30.06 6.03 -24.20
CA LEU A 3 29.41 7.23 -23.67
C LEU A 3 30.39 7.91 -22.71
N PHE A 4 30.25 9.23 -22.59
CA PHE A 4 31.00 10.19 -21.76
C PHE A 4 32.07 11.01 -22.50
N ASP A 5 31.56 11.98 -23.25
CA ASP A 5 32.22 13.26 -23.52
C ASP A 5 32.45 14.00 -22.18
N GLN A 6 33.72 14.26 -21.84
CA GLN A 6 34.15 14.90 -20.57
C GLN A 6 34.35 16.43 -20.71
N THR A 7 33.68 17.10 -21.64
CA THR A 7 33.93 18.54 -21.90
C THR A 7 32.82 19.50 -21.47
N ALA A 8 31.82 19.07 -20.70
CA ALA A 8 30.82 19.98 -20.14
C ALA A 8 31.36 20.74 -18.91
N PRO A 9 31.24 22.08 -18.82
CA PRO A 9 31.60 22.82 -17.62
C PRO A 9 30.72 22.38 -16.44
N MET A 10 31.37 21.96 -15.36
CA MET A 10 30.71 21.62 -14.09
C MET A 10 29.87 22.82 -13.61
N PRO A 11 28.53 22.70 -13.46
CA PRO A 11 27.75 23.76 -12.88
C PRO A 11 28.24 24.02 -11.44
N HIS A 12 28.30 25.30 -11.05
CA HIS A 12 28.58 25.71 -9.67
C HIS A 12 27.76 24.84 -8.72
N ARG A 13 28.41 24.01 -7.90
CA ARG A 13 27.74 23.21 -6.86
C ARG A 13 27.16 24.17 -5.82
N ILE A 14 25.90 24.54 -6.00
CA ILE A 14 25.10 25.22 -5.00
C ILE A 14 24.90 24.23 -3.87
N ARG A 15 25.20 24.66 -2.64
CA ARG A 15 24.94 23.87 -1.44
C ARG A 15 23.44 23.88 -1.19
N GLU A 16 22.72 22.97 -1.84
CA GLU A 16 21.35 22.65 -1.47
C GLU A 16 21.40 22.00 -0.10
N ILE A 17 20.84 22.65 0.91
CA ILE A 17 20.61 22.01 2.20
C ILE A 17 19.26 21.31 2.01
N PRO A 18 19.21 19.98 1.78
CA PRO A 18 17.94 19.29 1.74
C PRO A 18 17.20 19.57 3.05
N TYR A 19 15.91 19.86 2.96
CA TYR A 19 15.08 19.89 4.16
C TYR A 19 15.17 18.50 4.79
N ASN A 20 15.88 18.41 5.92
CA ASN A 20 16.37 17.18 6.59
C ASN A 20 15.33 16.08 6.87
N TYR A 21 14.05 16.29 6.51
CA TYR A 21 12.95 15.35 6.70
C TYR A 21 12.26 14.91 5.41
N THR A 22 12.64 15.42 4.23
CA THR A 22 11.92 15.15 2.97
C THR A 22 12.79 14.84 1.76
N SER A 23 14.11 15.03 1.83
CA SER A 23 15.05 14.86 0.69
C SER A 23 14.77 15.72 -0.55
N PHE A 24 13.81 16.65 -0.49
CA PHE A 24 13.50 17.55 -1.60
C PHE A 24 14.44 18.76 -1.62
N SER A 25 14.95 19.06 -2.81
CA SER A 25 15.66 20.28 -3.19
C SER A 25 14.70 21.46 -3.33
N ASP A 26 15.25 22.69 -3.33
CA ASP A 26 14.48 23.90 -3.64
C ASP A 26 13.81 23.80 -5.02
N ARG A 27 14.46 23.16 -5.98
CA ARG A 27 13.90 22.91 -7.33
C ARG A 27 12.62 22.11 -7.24
N GLU A 28 12.64 20.97 -6.56
CA GLU A 28 11.48 20.08 -6.47
C GLU A 28 10.30 20.74 -5.74
N ILE A 29 10.59 21.53 -4.70
CA ILE A 29 9.56 22.33 -3.99
C ILE A 29 8.95 23.38 -4.95
N VAL A 30 9.78 24.12 -5.69
CA VAL A 30 9.29 25.11 -6.67
C VAL A 30 8.46 24.43 -7.75
N LEU A 31 8.93 23.33 -8.34
CA LEU A 31 8.18 22.60 -9.37
C LEU A 31 6.80 22.19 -8.88
N ARG A 32 6.71 21.76 -7.63
CA ARG A 32 5.47 21.27 -7.04
C ARG A 32 4.45 22.36 -6.76
N PHE A 33 4.88 23.54 -6.32
CA PHE A 33 3.97 24.65 -5.99
C PHE A 33 3.75 25.64 -7.13
N LEU A 34 4.76 25.86 -7.98
CA LEU A 34 4.79 26.93 -8.96
C LEU A 34 4.96 26.43 -10.41
N GLY A 35 5.39 25.19 -10.60
CA GLY A 35 5.61 24.59 -11.91
C GLY A 35 6.99 24.87 -12.53
N GLU A 36 7.28 24.20 -13.64
CA GLU A 36 8.57 24.26 -14.33
C GLU A 36 8.90 25.63 -14.89
N GLU A 37 7.91 26.34 -15.44
CA GLU A 37 8.10 27.68 -15.98
C GLU A 37 8.64 28.67 -14.91
N MET A 38 8.12 28.57 -13.69
CA MET A 38 8.54 29.44 -12.59
C MET A 38 9.95 29.10 -12.09
N TRP A 39 10.36 27.83 -12.17
CA TRP A 39 11.75 27.45 -11.90
C TRP A 39 12.71 28.05 -12.93
N THR A 40 12.39 27.95 -14.21
CA THR A 40 13.19 28.58 -15.28
C THR A 40 13.30 30.10 -15.09
N LEU A 41 12.20 30.73 -14.65
CA LEU A 41 12.17 32.16 -14.33
C LEU A 41 13.08 32.52 -13.15
N ILE A 42 13.09 31.71 -12.09
CA ILE A 42 13.99 31.88 -10.94
C ILE A 42 15.46 31.77 -11.37
N GLU A 43 15.80 30.76 -12.16
CA GLU A 43 17.18 30.56 -12.64
C GLU A 43 17.68 31.74 -13.49
N ARG A 44 16.80 32.31 -14.33
CA ARG A 44 17.11 33.51 -15.10
C ARG A 44 17.37 34.73 -14.20
N LEU A 45 16.51 34.98 -13.22
CA LEU A 45 16.65 36.09 -12.28
C LEU A 45 17.83 35.93 -11.30
N ARG A 46 18.29 34.70 -11.04
CA ARG A 46 19.51 34.42 -10.27
C ARG A 46 20.77 34.88 -11.00
N GLY A 47 20.76 34.90 -12.34
CA GLY A 47 21.84 35.44 -13.16
C GLY A 47 21.99 36.97 -13.06
N GLU A 48 20.96 37.67 -12.57
CA GLU A 48 20.95 39.14 -12.46
C GLU A 48 21.48 39.62 -11.10
N ARG A 49 22.50 40.49 -11.10
CA ARG A 49 23.06 41.09 -9.89
C ARG A 49 22.02 42.02 -9.22
N ARG A 50 21.22 41.51 -8.27
CA ARG A 50 20.48 42.24 -7.18
C ARG A 50 19.34 41.43 -6.51
N THR A 51 19.08 40.18 -6.89
CA THR A 51 17.84 39.44 -6.52
C THR A 51 17.93 38.58 -5.25
N GLY A 52 19.11 38.46 -4.62
CA GLY A 52 19.36 37.45 -3.56
C GLY A 52 18.45 37.50 -2.33
N ARG A 53 18.06 38.69 -1.85
CA ARG A 53 17.19 38.81 -0.66
C ARG A 53 15.74 38.43 -0.97
N SER A 54 15.20 38.86 -2.11
CA SER A 54 13.85 38.52 -2.56
C SER A 54 13.72 37.03 -2.87
N ALA A 55 14.74 36.44 -3.51
CA ALA A 55 14.80 35.01 -3.78
C ALA A 55 14.79 34.19 -2.48
N ARG A 56 15.61 34.58 -1.48
CA ARG A 56 15.60 33.93 -0.17
C ARG A 56 14.22 33.97 0.50
N MET A 57 13.55 35.11 0.49
CA MET A 57 12.20 35.24 1.06
C MET A 57 11.17 34.35 0.34
N LEU A 58 11.28 34.21 -0.99
CA LEU A 58 10.44 33.30 -1.76
C LEU A 58 10.67 31.84 -1.34
N PHE A 59 11.93 31.40 -1.23
CA PHE A 59 12.24 30.05 -0.76
C PHE A 59 11.81 29.81 0.69
N GLU A 60 11.87 30.81 1.57
CA GLU A 60 11.32 30.72 2.93
C GLU A 60 9.79 30.52 2.91
N VAL A 61 9.06 31.24 2.05
CA VAL A 61 7.61 31.04 1.88
C VAL A 61 7.29 29.64 1.38
N LEU A 62 7.95 29.19 0.31
CA LEU A 62 7.72 27.86 -0.26
C LEU A 62 8.16 26.72 0.68
N GLY A 63 9.24 26.94 1.43
CA GLY A 63 9.71 26.03 2.47
C GLY A 63 8.70 25.87 3.59
N ASP A 64 8.11 26.97 4.08
CA ASP A 64 7.05 26.92 5.09
C ASP A 64 5.81 26.16 4.57
N LEU A 65 5.39 26.42 3.32
CA LEU A 65 4.31 25.67 2.67
C LEU A 65 4.62 24.17 2.63
N TRP A 66 5.84 23.80 2.22
CA TRP A 66 6.26 22.40 2.11
C TRP A 66 6.29 21.69 3.46
N VAL A 67 6.93 22.30 4.46
CA VAL A 67 7.06 21.73 5.81
C VAL A 67 5.68 21.45 6.41
N VAL A 68 4.72 22.37 6.28
CA VAL A 68 3.37 22.16 6.77
C VAL A 68 2.64 21.09 5.96
N THR A 69 2.77 21.11 4.63
CA THR A 69 2.10 20.14 3.75
C THR A 69 2.58 18.70 4.00
N ARG A 70 3.83 18.52 4.44
CA ARG A 70 4.43 17.19 4.68
C ARG A 70 4.48 16.75 6.13
N ASN A 71 4.12 17.62 7.08
CA ASN A 71 4.15 17.29 8.50
C ASN A 71 2.73 17.22 9.09
N PRO A 72 2.19 16.01 9.34
CA PRO A 72 0.81 15.89 9.81
C PRO A 72 0.63 16.39 11.24
N TYR A 73 1.69 16.44 12.06
CA TYR A 73 1.63 17.02 13.40
C TYR A 73 1.44 18.54 13.34
N ILE A 74 2.10 19.22 12.40
CA ILE A 74 1.89 20.66 12.17
C ILE A 74 0.50 20.89 11.59
N GLN A 75 0.04 20.04 10.67
CA GLN A 75 -1.33 20.13 10.13
C GLN A 75 -2.37 20.02 11.24
N ASP A 76 -2.22 19.06 12.15
CA ASP A 76 -3.15 18.86 13.26
C ASP A 76 -3.15 20.05 14.22
N ASP A 77 -1.99 20.63 14.56
CA ASP A 77 -1.89 21.84 15.38
C ASP A 77 -2.61 23.03 14.72
N LEU A 78 -2.37 23.26 13.44
CA LEU A 78 -2.99 24.37 12.69
C LEU A 78 -4.50 24.19 12.49
N LEU A 79 -4.96 22.94 12.31
CA LEU A 79 -6.40 22.62 12.23
C LEU A 79 -7.13 22.87 13.56
N GLN A 80 -6.44 22.67 14.68
CA GLN A 80 -7.00 22.89 16.02
C GLN A 80 -6.88 24.36 16.48
N ASN A 81 -5.85 25.07 16.01
CA ASN A 81 -5.56 26.44 16.44
C ASN A 81 -5.70 27.45 15.29
N ARG A 82 -6.92 27.96 15.13
CA ARG A 82 -7.27 28.97 14.11
C ARG A 82 -6.36 30.21 14.14
N LYS A 83 -5.98 30.69 15.34
CA LYS A 83 -5.12 31.88 15.47
C LYS A 83 -3.71 31.65 14.92
N ARG A 84 -3.13 30.46 15.19
CA ARG A 84 -1.82 30.09 14.63
C ARG A 84 -1.87 29.98 13.11
N PHE A 85 -2.93 29.37 12.58
CA PHE A 85 -3.15 29.29 11.14
C PHE A 85 -3.27 30.68 10.50
N GLU A 86 -4.11 31.57 11.03
CA GLU A 86 -4.26 32.94 10.53
C GLU A 86 -2.94 33.73 10.62
N SER A 87 -2.17 33.55 11.71
CA SER A 87 -0.85 34.16 11.88
C SER A 87 0.16 33.67 10.85
N LEU A 88 0.17 32.37 10.53
CA LEU A 88 1.04 31.80 9.51
C LEU A 88 0.69 32.38 8.14
N THR A 89 -0.57 32.32 7.73
CA THR A 89 -1.02 32.86 6.43
C THR A 89 -0.71 34.35 6.31
N HIS A 90 -0.95 35.13 7.36
CA HIS A 90 -0.59 36.55 7.39
C HIS A 90 0.92 36.77 7.20
N ALA A 91 1.77 36.00 7.90
CA ALA A 91 3.22 36.10 7.77
C ALA A 91 3.70 35.75 6.35
N LEU A 92 3.12 34.73 5.72
CA LEU A 92 3.44 34.36 4.33
C LEU A 92 3.07 35.49 3.36
N HIS A 93 1.86 36.04 3.45
CA HIS A 93 1.45 37.17 2.60
C HIS A 93 2.31 38.42 2.81
N HIS A 94 2.61 38.75 4.06
CA HIS A 94 3.47 39.90 4.38
C HIS A 94 4.89 39.73 3.80
N ARG A 95 5.46 38.52 3.80
CA ARG A 95 6.74 38.26 3.11
C ARG A 95 6.64 38.47 1.60
N LEU A 96 5.53 38.06 0.97
CA LEU A 96 5.29 38.29 -0.45
C LEU A 96 5.12 39.78 -0.77
N ASP A 97 4.38 40.54 0.05
CA ASP A 97 4.25 42.01 -0.08
C ASP A 97 5.61 42.70 -0.03
N GLN A 98 6.47 42.24 0.87
CA GLN A 98 7.84 42.69 1.00
C GLN A 98 8.73 42.37 -0.21
N ILE A 99 8.45 41.31 -0.97
CA ILE A 99 9.11 41.02 -2.25
C ILE A 99 8.60 42.00 -3.31
N VAL A 100 7.29 42.25 -3.39
CA VAL A 100 6.69 43.24 -4.32
C VAL A 100 7.32 44.62 -4.13
N ALA A 101 7.41 45.10 -2.89
CA ALA A 101 8.00 46.40 -2.58
C ALA A 101 9.47 46.53 -3.03
N ARG A 102 10.19 45.41 -3.11
CA ARG A 102 11.60 45.37 -3.54
C ARG A 102 11.78 45.07 -5.02
N ALA A 103 10.72 44.64 -5.72
CA ALA A 103 10.79 44.31 -7.13
C ALA A 103 11.06 45.54 -8.01
N ASN A 104 10.79 46.76 -7.52
CA ASN A 104 11.00 48.02 -8.23
C ASN A 104 10.40 48.01 -9.66
N GLY A 105 9.24 47.38 -9.84
CA GLY A 105 8.57 47.26 -11.14
C GLY A 105 9.11 46.17 -12.07
N ASN A 106 10.03 45.29 -11.62
CA ASN A 106 10.46 44.14 -12.39
C ASN A 106 9.27 43.17 -12.63
N ALA A 107 8.77 43.13 -13.86
CA ALA A 107 7.61 42.35 -14.26
C ALA A 107 7.79 40.83 -14.01
N GLU A 108 9.01 40.33 -14.14
CA GLU A 108 9.33 38.92 -13.94
C GLU A 108 9.31 38.53 -12.46
N ALA A 109 9.88 39.39 -11.61
CA ALA A 109 9.79 39.21 -10.16
C ALA A 109 8.33 39.29 -9.67
N LEU A 110 7.53 40.21 -10.23
CA LEU A 110 6.10 40.31 -9.91
C LEU A 110 5.32 39.05 -10.34
N ARG A 111 5.63 38.49 -11.51
CA ARG A 111 5.05 37.24 -11.99
C ARG A 111 5.34 36.06 -11.06
N LEU A 112 6.57 35.94 -10.55
CA LEU A 112 6.92 34.92 -9.54
C LEU A 112 6.11 35.09 -8.25
N VAL A 113 5.99 36.32 -7.77
CA VAL A 113 5.23 36.61 -6.55
C VAL A 113 3.75 36.30 -6.73
N GLU A 114 3.18 36.56 -7.91
CA GLU A 114 1.80 36.21 -8.21
C GLU A 114 1.57 34.69 -8.17
N GLY A 115 2.49 33.91 -8.75
CA GLY A 115 2.47 32.45 -8.64
C GLY A 115 2.54 31.99 -7.18
N ALA A 116 3.45 32.58 -6.39
CA ALA A 116 3.58 32.27 -4.97
C ALA A 116 2.35 32.67 -4.14
N ARG A 117 1.70 33.79 -4.46
CA ARG A 117 0.44 34.18 -3.81
C ARG A 117 -0.65 33.15 -4.07
N ARG A 118 -0.82 32.71 -5.32
CA ARG A 118 -1.77 31.64 -5.65
C ARG A 118 -1.49 30.37 -4.84
N ALA A 119 -0.22 29.97 -4.73
CA ALA A 119 0.16 28.81 -3.91
C ALA A 119 -0.18 28.98 -2.43
N VAL A 120 0.03 30.18 -1.85
CA VAL A 120 -0.36 30.46 -0.45
C VAL A 120 -1.88 30.50 -0.28
N ASP A 121 -2.62 31.09 -1.22
CA ASP A 121 -4.08 31.13 -1.21
C ASP A 121 -4.70 29.72 -1.30
N GLU A 122 -4.16 28.86 -2.17
CA GLU A 122 -4.56 27.46 -2.31
C GLU A 122 -4.29 26.66 -1.02
N PHE A 123 -3.11 26.86 -0.43
CA PHE A 123 -2.73 26.29 0.86
C PHE A 123 -3.65 26.77 1.99
N ALA A 124 -3.97 28.07 2.02
CA ALA A 124 -4.87 28.61 3.04
C ALA A 124 -6.29 28.05 2.89
N ALA A 125 -6.78 27.91 1.65
CA ALA A 125 -8.07 27.33 1.37
C ALA A 125 -8.15 25.82 1.63
N TRP A 126 -7.01 25.12 1.67
CA TRP A 126 -6.95 23.68 1.93
C TRP A 126 -7.36 23.31 3.37
N PHE A 127 -6.98 24.09 4.37
CA PHE A 127 -7.29 23.80 5.78
C PHE A 127 -8.81 23.72 6.08
N PRO A 128 -9.64 24.70 5.67
CA PRO A 128 -11.09 24.60 5.82
C PRO A 128 -11.68 23.37 5.12
N ARG A 129 -11.22 23.03 3.91
CA ARG A 129 -11.66 21.84 3.16
C ARG A 129 -11.34 20.56 3.91
N VAL A 130 -10.11 20.43 4.42
CA VAL A 130 -9.68 19.28 5.23
C VAL A 130 -10.54 19.15 6.49
N ARG A 131 -10.78 20.25 7.20
CA ARG A 131 -11.61 20.24 8.41
C ARG A 131 -13.03 19.76 8.12
N GLU A 132 -13.63 20.25 7.04
CA GLU A 132 -14.97 19.84 6.61
C GLU A 132 -15.00 18.35 6.21
N LEU A 133 -14.01 17.90 5.42
CA LEU A 133 -13.92 16.50 5.01
C LEU A 133 -13.70 15.57 6.21
N ARG A 134 -12.82 15.92 7.16
CA ARG A 134 -12.64 15.16 8.42
C ARG A 134 -13.96 15.05 9.20
N ALA A 135 -14.75 16.12 9.26
CA ALA A 135 -16.06 16.11 9.92
C ALA A 135 -17.08 15.20 9.19
N LYS A 136 -17.10 15.24 7.85
CA LYS A 136 -17.94 14.36 7.02
C LYS A 136 -17.56 12.89 7.20
N VAL A 137 -16.26 12.57 7.13
CA VAL A 137 -15.72 11.22 7.32
C VAL A 137 -16.07 10.68 8.71
N ARG A 138 -15.81 11.46 9.78
CA ARG A 138 -16.19 11.05 11.16
C ARG A 138 -17.67 10.74 11.28
N ARG A 139 -18.53 11.61 10.76
CA ARG A 139 -19.99 11.44 10.83
C ARG A 139 -20.47 10.20 10.08
N ARG A 140 -19.89 9.92 8.91
CA ARG A 140 -20.26 8.76 8.09
C ARG A 140 -19.76 7.46 8.71
N LEU A 141 -18.48 7.41 9.11
CA LEU A 141 -17.85 6.20 9.64
C LEU A 141 -18.30 5.83 11.06
N ALA A 142 -18.64 6.81 11.91
CA ALA A 142 -19.17 6.55 13.25
C ALA A 142 -20.51 5.77 13.25
N ARG A 143 -21.16 5.60 12.08
CA ARG A 143 -22.36 4.78 11.93
C ARG A 143 -22.05 3.30 11.66
N VAL A 144 -20.82 2.98 11.28
CA VAL A 144 -20.46 1.65 10.76
C VAL A 144 -19.28 1.01 11.47
N THR A 145 -18.48 1.79 12.18
CA THR A 145 -17.37 1.33 13.02
C THR A 145 -17.22 2.28 14.21
N ARG A 146 -16.42 1.90 15.20
CA ARG A 146 -16.22 2.71 16.40
C ARG A 146 -15.44 4.01 16.07
N PRO A 147 -15.70 5.12 16.78
CA PRO A 147 -15.02 6.39 16.51
C PRO A 147 -13.48 6.34 16.64
N ASP A 148 -12.96 5.52 17.55
CA ASP A 148 -11.52 5.30 17.76
C ASP A 148 -10.86 4.47 16.65
N ASN A 149 -11.66 3.81 15.80
CA ASN A 149 -11.15 3.16 14.59
C ASN A 149 -10.90 4.13 13.44
N VAL A 150 -11.23 5.43 13.59
CA VAL A 150 -11.07 6.45 12.54
C VAL A 150 -10.01 7.47 12.94
N ASP A 151 -8.77 7.19 12.55
CA ASP A 151 -7.60 7.95 13.01
C ASP A 151 -7.07 8.93 11.96
N PHE A 152 -7.03 10.21 12.34
CA PHE A 152 -6.46 11.30 11.54
C PHE A 152 -5.13 11.81 12.09
N GLY A 153 -4.66 11.25 13.21
CA GLY A 153 -3.49 11.69 13.92
C GLY A 153 -2.20 11.45 13.15
N GLY A 154 -1.22 12.32 13.41
CA GLY A 154 0.09 12.25 12.77
C GLY A 154 0.77 10.88 12.86
N LEU A 155 0.68 10.18 14.01
CA LEU A 155 1.33 8.88 14.18
C LEU A 155 0.78 7.82 13.21
N ALA A 156 -0.54 7.63 13.18
CA ALA A 156 -1.18 6.68 12.28
C ALA A 156 -0.90 7.02 10.82
N ARG A 157 -1.02 8.31 10.43
CA ARG A 157 -0.78 8.72 9.05
C ARG A 157 0.68 8.50 8.63
N VAL A 158 1.65 8.77 9.49
CA VAL A 158 3.08 8.56 9.19
C VAL A 158 3.42 7.07 9.09
N SER A 159 2.95 6.24 10.02
CA SER A 159 3.25 4.79 10.02
C SER A 159 2.59 4.04 8.86
N HIS A 160 1.58 4.62 8.23
CA HIS A 160 0.84 4.04 7.10
C HIS A 160 1.15 4.71 5.76
N ALA A 161 2.15 5.60 5.69
CA ALA A 161 2.54 6.29 4.47
C ALA A 161 3.50 5.49 3.57
N THR A 162 4.03 4.36 4.05
CA THR A 162 5.06 3.58 3.35
C THR A 162 4.93 2.09 3.66
N ASP A 163 5.43 1.23 2.78
CA ASP A 163 5.66 -0.19 3.01
C ASP A 163 7.18 -0.48 3.11
N ALA A 164 7.60 -1.75 2.94
CA ALA A 164 9.00 -2.12 3.04
C ALA A 164 9.88 -1.61 1.89
N THR A 165 9.31 -1.01 0.84
CA THR A 165 10.08 -0.26 -0.17
C THR A 165 10.66 1.04 0.36
N ASP A 166 10.17 1.52 1.51
CA ASP A 166 10.53 2.79 2.14
C ASP A 166 10.15 4.05 1.31
N TRP A 167 9.39 3.87 0.22
CA TRP A 167 8.86 4.96 -0.60
C TRP A 167 7.78 5.74 0.15
N ARG A 168 7.87 7.07 0.16
CA ARG A 168 6.94 7.98 0.85
C ARG A 168 6.42 9.03 -0.11
N VAL A 169 5.37 8.69 -0.85
CA VAL A 169 4.75 9.57 -1.85
C VAL A 169 3.78 10.53 -1.18
N GLU A 170 2.66 10.06 -0.65
CA GLU A 170 1.69 10.85 0.12
C GLU A 170 1.46 10.31 1.54
N LEU A 171 0.93 11.17 2.40
CA LEU A 171 0.33 10.74 3.67
C LEU A 171 -1.13 10.34 3.40
N PRO A 172 -1.64 9.26 3.99
CA PRO A 172 -3.05 8.95 3.90
C PRO A 172 -3.87 10.06 4.59
N PHE A 173 -5.08 10.30 4.10
CA PHE A 173 -6.03 11.22 4.71
C PHE A 173 -6.47 10.75 6.10
N VAL A 174 -6.77 9.45 6.19
CA VAL A 174 -7.30 8.77 7.37
C VAL A 174 -6.83 7.31 7.37
N VAL A 175 -6.58 6.78 8.56
CA VAL A 175 -6.38 5.34 8.78
C VAL A 175 -7.63 4.80 9.46
N ILE A 176 -8.19 3.71 8.94
CA ILE A 176 -9.40 3.07 9.45
C ILE A 176 -9.07 1.65 9.86
N SER A 177 -9.36 1.28 11.12
CA SER A 177 -8.99 -0.03 11.68
C SER A 177 -10.22 -0.76 12.22
N PRO A 178 -11.04 -1.41 11.35
CA PRO A 178 -12.28 -2.08 11.78
C PRO A 178 -12.02 -3.17 12.84
N ASP A 179 -12.96 -3.32 13.78
CA ASP A 179 -12.86 -4.33 14.85
C ASP A 179 -13.24 -5.74 14.39
N SER A 180 -13.99 -5.84 13.29
CA SER A 180 -14.47 -7.13 12.80
C SER A 180 -14.66 -7.14 11.29
N GLU A 181 -14.56 -8.34 10.71
CA GLU A 181 -14.83 -8.58 9.29
C GLU A 181 -16.19 -8.00 8.85
N ARG A 182 -17.20 -8.03 9.73
CA ARG A 182 -18.55 -7.54 9.43
C ARG A 182 -18.62 -6.03 9.14
N GLU A 183 -17.68 -5.24 9.65
CA GLU A 183 -17.65 -3.79 9.44
C GLU A 183 -17.09 -3.42 8.06
N VAL A 184 -16.28 -4.30 7.45
CA VAL A 184 -15.47 -3.98 6.26
C VAL A 184 -16.34 -3.51 5.09
N LEU A 185 -17.45 -4.20 4.81
CA LEU A 185 -18.37 -3.81 3.73
C LEU A 185 -18.90 -2.38 3.90
N ALA A 186 -19.34 -2.05 5.11
CA ALA A 186 -19.91 -0.75 5.39
C ALA A 186 -18.85 0.36 5.41
N VAL A 187 -17.63 0.05 5.85
CA VAL A 187 -16.47 0.96 5.76
C VAL A 187 -16.09 1.23 4.31
N VAL A 188 -16.01 0.21 3.46
CA VAL A 188 -15.68 0.36 2.03
C VAL A 188 -16.72 1.24 1.33
N ARG A 189 -18.01 0.96 1.51
CA ARG A 189 -19.09 1.80 0.95
C ARG A 189 -19.02 3.24 1.47
N ALA A 190 -18.77 3.43 2.77
CA ALA A 190 -18.63 4.76 3.34
C ALA A 190 -17.47 5.56 2.72
N CYS A 191 -16.30 4.95 2.53
CA CYS A 191 -15.15 5.59 1.88
C CYS A 191 -15.44 5.92 0.42
N ARG A 192 -16.04 4.99 -0.33
CA ARG A 192 -16.45 5.20 -1.73
C ARG A 192 -17.43 6.36 -1.86
N ASP A 193 -18.48 6.39 -1.04
CA ASP A 193 -19.50 7.45 -1.07
C ASP A 193 -18.91 8.84 -0.72
N LEU A 194 -17.78 8.87 0.00
CA LEU A 194 -17.03 10.09 0.34
C LEU A 194 -16.00 10.47 -0.73
N GLY A 195 -15.82 9.66 -1.77
CA GLY A 195 -14.85 9.89 -2.84
C GLY A 195 -13.40 9.63 -2.44
N LEU A 196 -13.16 8.85 -1.37
CA LEU A 196 -11.80 8.53 -0.92
C LEU A 196 -11.22 7.36 -1.74
N THR A 197 -9.96 7.46 -2.14
CA THR A 197 -9.19 6.29 -2.62
C THR A 197 -9.01 5.31 -1.46
N ILE A 198 -9.18 4.01 -1.69
CA ILE A 198 -9.06 2.99 -0.64
C ILE A 198 -7.79 2.18 -0.88
N ILE A 199 -6.97 2.04 0.16
CA ILE A 199 -5.85 1.10 0.19
C ILE A 199 -6.05 0.13 1.35
N ALA A 200 -6.07 -1.16 1.04
CA ALA A 200 -6.06 -2.21 2.05
C ALA A 200 -4.63 -2.38 2.59
N ARG A 201 -4.47 -2.54 3.90
CA ARG A 201 -3.16 -2.73 4.50
C ARG A 201 -3.20 -3.74 5.65
N GLY A 202 -2.33 -4.75 5.58
CA GLY A 202 -1.94 -5.57 6.74
C GLY A 202 -0.67 -5.01 7.38
N GLY A 203 0.29 -5.88 7.72
CA GLY A 203 1.55 -5.48 8.38
C GLY A 203 2.52 -4.61 7.58
N GLY A 204 2.15 -4.12 6.38
CA GLY A 204 2.97 -3.16 5.62
C GLY A 204 4.32 -3.68 5.11
N THR A 205 4.52 -5.00 5.03
CA THR A 205 5.81 -5.62 4.67
C THR A 205 6.01 -5.83 3.16
N GLY A 206 5.20 -5.19 2.31
CA GLY A 206 5.26 -5.35 0.86
C GLY A 206 6.48 -4.64 0.25
N TYR A 207 7.00 -5.18 -0.86
CA TYR A 207 8.14 -4.63 -1.61
C TYR A 207 7.75 -4.14 -3.03
N THR A 208 6.47 -3.90 -3.26
CA THR A 208 5.93 -3.47 -4.57
C THR A 208 5.30 -2.08 -4.54
N GLY A 209 5.17 -1.45 -3.37
CA GLY A 209 4.51 -0.16 -3.22
C GLY A 209 2.97 -0.25 -3.14
N GLY A 210 2.39 -1.46 -3.10
CA GLY A 210 0.93 -1.65 -3.13
C GLY A 210 0.18 -1.07 -1.92
N ALA A 211 0.87 -0.78 -0.81
CA ALA A 211 0.28 -0.16 0.38
C ALA A 211 0.64 1.33 0.56
N ILE A 212 1.16 1.98 -0.49
CA ILE A 212 1.64 3.38 -0.44
C ILE A 212 0.56 4.32 -1.00
N PRO A 213 0.11 5.32 -0.23
CA PRO A 213 -0.76 6.37 -0.74
C PRO A 213 -0.07 7.20 -1.84
N LEU A 214 -0.71 7.27 -3.00
CA LEU A 214 -0.29 8.16 -4.10
C LEU A 214 -1.02 9.50 -4.09
N TYR A 215 -2.20 9.55 -3.46
CA TYR A 215 -3.06 10.73 -3.37
C TYR A 215 -3.37 11.07 -1.91
N GLY A 216 -3.43 12.38 -1.60
CA GLY A 216 -3.63 12.88 -0.23
C GLY A 216 -5.04 12.66 0.34
N ASP A 217 -6.00 12.23 -0.48
CA ASP A 217 -7.37 11.83 -0.14
C ASP A 217 -7.54 10.30 -0.02
N THR A 218 -6.43 9.58 0.19
CA THR A 218 -6.45 8.12 0.41
C THR A 218 -6.87 7.76 1.84
N ALA A 219 -7.87 6.89 1.98
CA ALA A 219 -8.15 6.14 3.20
C ALA A 219 -7.38 4.81 3.20
N VAL A 220 -6.54 4.60 4.21
CA VAL A 220 -5.92 3.29 4.44
C VAL A 220 -6.80 2.50 5.40
N ILE A 221 -7.30 1.35 4.96
CA ILE A 221 -8.03 0.42 5.82
C ILE A 221 -7.02 -0.61 6.35
N ASN A 222 -6.61 -0.46 7.61
CA ASN A 222 -5.70 -1.39 8.28
C ASN A 222 -6.49 -2.58 8.85
N THR A 223 -6.19 -3.78 8.37
CA THR A 223 -6.86 -5.03 8.74
C THR A 223 -6.21 -5.78 9.89
N GLU A 224 -5.13 -5.29 10.51
CA GLU A 224 -4.40 -5.97 11.59
C GLU A 224 -5.27 -6.33 12.82
N LYS A 225 -6.36 -5.59 13.07
CA LYS A 225 -7.33 -5.91 14.13
C LYS A 225 -8.25 -7.10 13.79
N LEU A 226 -8.29 -7.54 12.53
CA LEU A 226 -9.00 -8.75 12.10
C LEU A 226 -8.12 -9.97 12.41
N GLU A 227 -7.99 -10.28 13.70
CA GLU A 227 -7.01 -11.26 14.19
C GLU A 227 -7.63 -12.59 14.67
N ALA A 228 -8.89 -12.88 14.34
CA ALA A 228 -9.48 -14.15 14.73
C ALA A 228 -8.79 -15.31 14.00
N LEU A 229 -8.25 -16.24 14.78
CA LEU A 229 -7.56 -17.44 14.33
C LEU A 229 -8.29 -18.68 14.85
N GLY A 230 -8.67 -19.56 13.94
CA GLY A 230 -9.31 -20.83 14.27
C GLY A 230 -8.31 -21.91 14.67
N GLU A 231 -8.83 -22.99 15.24
CA GLU A 231 -8.08 -24.22 15.49
C GLU A 231 -7.86 -25.00 14.19
N VAL A 232 -6.90 -25.92 14.21
CA VAL A 232 -6.74 -26.92 13.16
C VAL A 232 -7.91 -27.90 13.19
N ARG A 233 -8.58 -28.08 12.05
CA ARG A 233 -9.71 -29.01 11.91
C ARG A 233 -9.57 -29.83 10.65
N GLU A 234 -9.83 -31.14 10.77
CA GLU A 234 -9.99 -31.99 9.61
C GLU A 234 -11.35 -31.71 8.94
N ARG A 235 -11.34 -31.57 7.62
CA ARG A 235 -12.52 -31.34 6.80
C ARG A 235 -12.53 -32.26 5.61
N SER A 236 -13.71 -32.79 5.27
CA SER A 236 -13.93 -33.38 3.96
C SER A 236 -13.97 -32.27 2.92
N ILE A 237 -13.16 -32.39 1.87
CA ILE A 237 -13.09 -31.44 0.76
C ILE A 237 -13.64 -32.15 -0.48
N GLU A 238 -14.49 -31.45 -1.23
CA GLU A 238 -15.06 -31.96 -2.48
C GLU A 238 -13.94 -32.36 -3.45
N GLY A 239 -14.00 -33.60 -3.96
CA GLY A 239 -12.99 -34.17 -4.86
C GLY A 239 -11.70 -34.64 -4.17
N VAL A 240 -11.63 -34.64 -2.84
CA VAL A 240 -10.48 -35.16 -2.09
C VAL A 240 -10.92 -36.36 -1.26
N GLU A 241 -10.30 -37.52 -1.49
CA GLU A 241 -10.72 -38.81 -0.90
C GLU A 241 -10.60 -38.85 0.63
N ARG A 242 -9.63 -38.13 1.20
CA ARG A 242 -9.33 -38.14 2.63
C ARG A 242 -9.64 -36.80 3.29
N PRO A 243 -9.99 -36.78 4.60
CA PRO A 243 -10.03 -35.56 5.36
C PRO A 243 -8.70 -34.80 5.29
N VAL A 244 -8.79 -33.48 5.23
CA VAL A 244 -7.64 -32.58 5.13
C VAL A 244 -7.65 -31.65 6.33
N ALA A 245 -6.50 -31.51 6.98
CA ALA A 245 -6.33 -30.54 8.05
C ALA A 245 -6.37 -29.12 7.46
N THR A 246 -7.15 -28.26 8.09
CA THR A 246 -7.37 -26.89 7.63
C THR A 246 -7.33 -25.92 8.80
N ILE A 247 -7.02 -24.66 8.51
CA ILE A 247 -7.05 -23.58 9.48
C ILE A 247 -7.70 -22.33 8.87
N ARG A 248 -8.63 -21.71 9.59
CA ARG A 248 -9.20 -20.40 9.23
C ARG A 248 -8.42 -19.30 9.93
N ALA A 249 -8.07 -18.25 9.20
CA ALA A 249 -7.46 -17.04 9.75
C ALA A 249 -8.09 -15.80 9.13
N GLU A 250 -8.31 -14.77 9.95
CA GLU A 250 -8.68 -13.44 9.46
C GLU A 250 -7.48 -12.67 8.88
N ALA A 251 -7.77 -11.65 8.08
CA ALA A 251 -6.78 -10.95 7.27
C ALA A 251 -5.65 -10.27 8.07
N GLY A 252 -5.91 -9.92 9.32
CA GLY A 252 -4.96 -9.30 10.24
C GLY A 252 -4.07 -10.28 10.99
N VAL A 253 -4.38 -11.59 10.96
CA VAL A 253 -3.56 -12.58 11.66
C VAL A 253 -2.15 -12.60 11.09
N VAL A 254 -1.15 -12.42 11.97
CA VAL A 254 0.27 -12.54 11.62
C VAL A 254 0.58 -13.97 11.17
N THR A 255 1.28 -14.11 10.05
CA THR A 255 1.57 -15.39 9.40
C THR A 255 2.23 -16.39 10.34
N ARG A 256 3.20 -15.94 11.16
CA ARG A 256 3.85 -16.75 12.20
C ARG A 256 2.85 -17.41 13.15
N ARG A 257 1.82 -16.69 13.60
CA ARG A 257 0.82 -17.23 14.54
C ARG A 257 0.04 -18.40 13.92
N VAL A 258 -0.24 -18.34 12.62
CA VAL A 258 -0.89 -19.44 11.90
C VAL A 258 0.03 -20.66 11.82
N ALA A 259 1.32 -20.42 11.54
CA ALA A 259 2.32 -21.49 11.51
C ALA A 259 2.49 -22.16 12.87
N GLU A 260 2.58 -21.40 13.95
CA GLU A 260 2.70 -21.92 15.32
C GLU A 260 1.50 -22.79 15.73
N VAL A 261 0.28 -22.37 15.41
CA VAL A 261 -0.94 -23.17 15.68
C VAL A 261 -0.95 -24.46 14.85
N ALA A 262 -0.52 -24.40 13.59
CA ALA A 262 -0.40 -25.59 12.76
C ALA A 262 0.67 -26.56 13.29
N GLU A 263 1.84 -26.04 13.67
CA GLU A 263 2.98 -26.81 14.20
C GLU A 263 2.63 -27.48 15.54
N ALA A 264 1.95 -26.76 16.44
CA ALA A 264 1.46 -27.32 17.70
C ALA A 264 0.47 -28.48 17.49
N ALA A 265 -0.26 -28.49 16.37
CA ALA A 265 -1.16 -29.57 15.99
C ALA A 265 -0.48 -30.69 15.15
N GLY A 266 0.85 -30.62 14.95
CA GLY A 266 1.60 -31.61 14.17
C GLY A 266 1.51 -31.43 12.64
N TYR A 267 1.12 -30.24 12.19
CA TYR A 267 1.01 -29.88 10.78
C TYR A 267 1.95 -28.73 10.41
N VAL A 268 2.00 -28.42 9.11
CA VAL A 268 2.83 -27.37 8.53
C VAL A 268 1.93 -26.39 7.80
N PHE A 269 2.03 -25.13 8.17
CA PHE A 269 1.57 -24.04 7.32
C PHE A 269 2.65 -23.74 6.27
N ALA A 270 2.29 -23.89 4.99
CA ALA A 270 3.24 -23.81 3.88
C ALA A 270 3.51 -22.38 3.40
N VAL A 271 2.64 -21.42 3.71
CA VAL A 271 2.83 -20.02 3.34
C VAL A 271 3.82 -19.38 4.30
N ASP A 272 5.09 -19.33 3.88
CA ASP A 272 6.24 -18.97 4.74
C ASP A 272 7.12 -17.83 4.17
N PRO A 273 6.55 -16.67 3.80
CA PRO A 273 7.37 -15.54 3.34
C PRO A 273 8.43 -15.17 4.39
N THR A 274 9.55 -14.60 3.94
CA THR A 274 10.65 -14.17 4.84
C THR A 274 10.16 -13.21 5.92
N SER A 275 9.11 -12.43 5.62
CA SER A 275 8.46 -11.51 6.55
C SER A 275 7.37 -12.15 7.42
N GLN A 276 7.31 -13.47 7.58
CA GLN A 276 6.23 -14.17 8.32
C GLN A 276 5.99 -13.66 9.76
N ASP A 277 7.00 -13.07 10.39
CA ASP A 277 6.90 -12.51 11.75
C ASP A 277 6.16 -11.16 11.80
N ALA A 278 5.86 -10.54 10.65
CA ALA A 278 5.14 -9.26 10.56
C ALA A 278 4.07 -9.22 9.45
N SER A 279 4.22 -10.01 8.39
CA SER A 279 3.21 -10.13 7.33
C SER A 279 1.93 -10.79 7.85
N THR A 280 0.80 -10.35 7.32
CA THR A 280 -0.52 -10.85 7.71
C THR A 280 -1.17 -11.66 6.59
N ILE A 281 -2.15 -12.49 6.94
CA ILE A 281 -2.85 -13.38 6.01
C ILE A 281 -3.50 -12.63 4.83
N GLY A 282 -4.11 -11.47 5.06
CA GLY A 282 -4.71 -10.66 3.99
C GLY A 282 -3.66 -10.24 2.95
N GLY A 283 -2.49 -9.81 3.42
CA GLY A 283 -1.35 -9.49 2.55
C GLY A 283 -0.84 -10.72 1.79
N ASN A 284 -0.75 -11.88 2.44
CA ASN A 284 -0.32 -13.10 1.77
C ASN A 284 -1.23 -13.50 0.61
N VAL A 285 -2.54 -13.40 0.80
CA VAL A 285 -3.53 -13.68 -0.25
C VAL A 285 -3.42 -12.63 -1.37
N ALA A 286 -3.45 -11.34 -1.03
CA ALA A 286 -3.39 -10.25 -2.00
C ALA A 286 -2.10 -10.24 -2.84
N MET A 287 -0.98 -10.74 -2.27
CA MET A 287 0.32 -10.79 -2.93
C MET A 287 0.68 -12.17 -3.49
N ASN A 288 -0.19 -13.17 -3.31
CA ASN A 288 0.10 -14.58 -3.54
C ASN A 288 1.49 -14.97 -2.97
N ALA A 289 1.70 -14.70 -1.68
CA ALA A 289 2.99 -14.83 -1.03
C ALA A 289 3.53 -16.27 -1.10
N GLY A 290 4.85 -16.40 -1.11
CA GLY A 290 5.53 -17.68 -1.08
C GLY A 290 6.89 -17.53 -0.40
N GLY A 291 7.39 -18.62 0.14
CA GLY A 291 8.72 -18.69 0.74
C GLY A 291 9.42 -19.99 0.36
N LYS A 292 10.24 -20.51 1.27
CA LYS A 292 11.11 -21.67 0.99
C LYS A 292 10.30 -22.93 0.77
N LYS A 293 9.19 -23.09 1.52
CA LYS A 293 8.28 -24.24 1.40
C LYS A 293 7.49 -24.27 0.08
N ALA A 294 7.49 -23.17 -0.69
CA ALA A 294 6.80 -23.11 -1.98
C ALA A 294 7.36 -24.09 -3.04
N VAL A 295 8.60 -24.54 -2.87
CA VAL A 295 9.17 -25.59 -3.70
C VAL A 295 8.37 -26.89 -3.56
N LEU A 296 7.89 -27.22 -2.35
CA LEU A 296 7.09 -28.43 -2.10
C LEU A 296 5.59 -28.20 -2.40
N TRP A 297 5.02 -27.13 -1.84
CA TRP A 297 3.56 -26.95 -1.80
C TRP A 297 3.04 -25.70 -2.52
N GLY A 298 3.90 -24.99 -3.24
CA GLY A 298 3.51 -23.78 -3.96
C GLY A 298 3.31 -22.55 -3.07
N THR A 299 2.80 -21.48 -3.69
CA THR A 299 2.55 -20.19 -3.04
C THR A 299 1.20 -20.19 -2.32
N THR A 300 0.75 -19.02 -1.88
CA THR A 300 -0.50 -18.86 -1.12
C THR A 300 -1.70 -19.44 -1.87
N LEU A 301 -1.83 -19.19 -3.18
CA LEU A 301 -2.92 -19.72 -4.01
C LEU A 301 -3.00 -21.24 -3.97
N ASP A 302 -1.86 -21.94 -4.00
CA ASP A 302 -1.79 -23.40 -3.99
C ASP A 302 -2.29 -23.99 -2.67
N ASN A 303 -2.32 -23.20 -1.60
CA ASN A 303 -2.68 -23.61 -0.24
C ASN A 303 -4.05 -23.10 0.23
N LEU A 304 -4.72 -22.27 -0.58
CA LEU A 304 -6.04 -21.73 -0.26
C LEU A 304 -7.14 -22.76 -0.56
N LEU A 305 -7.92 -23.06 0.47
CA LEU A 305 -9.19 -23.77 0.32
C LEU A 305 -10.34 -22.79 0.03
N SER A 306 -10.37 -21.68 0.75
CA SER A 306 -11.32 -20.58 0.45
C SER A 306 -10.82 -19.25 0.99
N TRP A 307 -11.34 -18.15 0.46
CA TRP A 307 -11.11 -16.81 0.99
C TRP A 307 -12.34 -15.93 0.80
N ARG A 308 -12.46 -14.95 1.68
CA ARG A 308 -13.54 -13.96 1.69
C ARG A 308 -12.96 -12.58 1.46
N LEU A 309 -13.70 -11.77 0.72
CA LEU A 309 -13.36 -10.40 0.42
C LEU A 309 -14.58 -9.50 0.29
N VAL A 310 -14.33 -8.20 0.41
CA VAL A 310 -15.28 -7.14 0.04
C VAL A 310 -14.78 -6.48 -1.24
N THR A 311 -15.61 -6.45 -2.28
CA THR A 311 -15.28 -5.82 -3.57
C THR A 311 -15.27 -4.29 -3.46
N PRO A 312 -14.70 -3.55 -4.44
CA PRO A 312 -14.78 -2.09 -4.49
C PRO A 312 -16.21 -1.54 -4.51
N ASP A 313 -17.16 -2.31 -5.02
CA ASP A 313 -18.58 -1.98 -5.03
C ASP A 313 -19.26 -2.18 -3.66
N GLY A 314 -18.53 -2.73 -2.70
CA GLY A 314 -19.02 -3.03 -1.37
C GLY A 314 -19.94 -4.25 -1.38
N GLU A 315 -19.52 -5.32 -2.04
CA GLU A 315 -20.24 -6.60 -2.04
C GLU A 315 -19.40 -7.67 -1.36
N TRP A 316 -20.06 -8.56 -0.62
CA TRP A 316 -19.42 -9.73 -0.03
C TRP A 316 -19.21 -10.81 -1.09
N MET A 317 -17.99 -11.34 -1.14
CA MET A 317 -17.63 -12.44 -2.01
C MET A 317 -16.85 -13.50 -1.23
N GLU A 318 -17.09 -14.77 -1.56
CA GLU A 318 -16.29 -15.91 -1.13
C GLU A 318 -15.89 -16.72 -2.34
N VAL A 319 -14.61 -17.08 -2.41
CA VAL A 319 -14.08 -18.00 -3.42
C VAL A 319 -13.68 -19.28 -2.72
N GLU A 320 -14.12 -20.42 -3.24
CA GLU A 320 -13.80 -21.75 -2.76
C GLU A 320 -13.11 -22.54 -3.86
N ARG A 321 -11.94 -23.12 -3.57
CA ARG A 321 -11.23 -24.02 -4.48
C ARG A 321 -11.82 -25.43 -4.38
N LEU A 322 -12.29 -25.97 -5.50
CA LEU A 322 -12.84 -27.31 -5.59
C LEU A 322 -11.75 -28.30 -6.02
N GLU A 323 -11.93 -29.58 -5.70
CA GLU A 323 -11.07 -30.66 -6.19
C GLU A 323 -9.58 -30.37 -5.93
N HIS A 324 -9.28 -29.87 -4.72
CA HIS A 324 -7.97 -29.34 -4.37
C HIS A 324 -6.90 -30.45 -4.43
N ASN A 325 -5.93 -30.35 -5.32
CA ASN A 325 -4.88 -31.37 -5.52
C ASN A 325 -3.85 -31.50 -4.37
N LEU A 326 -3.97 -30.70 -3.32
CA LEU A 326 -3.10 -30.64 -2.12
C LEU A 326 -1.62 -30.37 -2.44
N GLY A 327 -1.35 -29.77 -3.59
CA GLY A 327 -0.01 -29.44 -4.04
C GLY A 327 -0.04 -28.24 -4.96
N ARG A 328 0.96 -28.16 -5.83
CA ARG A 328 1.11 -27.03 -6.75
C ARG A 328 -0.03 -27.01 -7.77
N ILE A 329 -0.73 -25.88 -7.87
CA ILE A 329 -1.98 -25.72 -8.60
C ILE A 329 -1.83 -25.97 -10.11
N HIS A 330 -0.67 -25.63 -10.68
CA HIS A 330 -0.38 -25.78 -12.10
C HIS A 330 -0.15 -27.23 -12.55
N LEU A 331 -0.01 -28.17 -11.60
CA LEU A 331 0.09 -29.61 -11.90
C LEU A 331 -1.28 -30.27 -12.13
N GLN A 332 -2.36 -29.57 -11.81
CA GLN A 332 -3.72 -30.04 -12.04
C GLN A 332 -4.13 -29.65 -13.46
N GLU A 333 -4.68 -30.59 -14.24
CA GLU A 333 -5.09 -30.32 -15.63
C GLU A 333 -6.15 -29.21 -15.68
N THR A 334 -7.22 -29.36 -14.91
CA THR A 334 -8.30 -28.36 -14.78
C THR A 334 -8.49 -27.98 -13.31
N VAL A 335 -8.47 -26.68 -13.04
CA VAL A 335 -8.67 -26.09 -11.71
C VAL A 335 -10.04 -25.41 -11.69
N ARG A 336 -10.79 -25.63 -10.61
CA ARG A 336 -12.14 -25.11 -10.43
C ARG A 336 -12.27 -24.25 -9.18
N PHE A 337 -12.96 -23.13 -9.32
CA PHE A 337 -13.32 -22.26 -8.22
C PHE A 337 -14.81 -21.97 -8.22
N ARG A 338 -15.43 -22.04 -7.04
CA ARG A 338 -16.81 -21.63 -6.83
C ARG A 338 -16.82 -20.26 -6.19
N ILE A 339 -17.40 -19.28 -6.87
CA ILE A 339 -17.50 -17.89 -6.44
C ILE A 339 -18.93 -17.64 -5.97
N ARG A 340 -19.09 -17.31 -4.69
CA ARG A 340 -20.38 -16.97 -4.08
C ARG A 340 -20.40 -15.49 -3.73
N ARG A 341 -21.53 -14.85 -3.98
CA ARG A 341 -21.81 -13.47 -3.54
C ARG A 341 -22.83 -13.50 -2.41
N PHE A 342 -22.76 -12.54 -1.50
CA PHE A 342 -23.66 -12.46 -0.36
C PHE A 342 -24.28 -11.08 -0.22
N ARG A 343 -25.45 -11.04 0.42
CA ARG A 343 -26.08 -9.79 0.85
C ARG A 343 -25.24 -9.10 1.93
N ASP A 344 -25.65 -7.90 2.33
CA ASP A 344 -24.94 -7.06 3.29
C ASP A 344 -24.64 -7.74 4.65
N ASP A 345 -25.41 -8.75 5.04
CA ASP A 345 -25.18 -9.55 6.25
C ASP A 345 -23.96 -10.49 6.14
N GLY A 346 -23.37 -10.63 4.95
CA GLY A 346 -22.24 -11.49 4.64
C GLY A 346 -22.54 -12.99 4.73
N ARG A 347 -23.81 -13.39 4.82
CA ARG A 347 -24.22 -14.77 5.08
C ARG A 347 -25.29 -15.26 4.12
N THR A 348 -26.26 -14.41 3.79
CA THR A 348 -27.34 -14.77 2.89
C THR A 348 -26.84 -14.73 1.45
N PRO A 349 -26.91 -15.83 0.68
CA PRO A 349 -26.50 -15.83 -0.72
C PRO A 349 -27.23 -14.77 -1.55
N ALA A 350 -26.51 -14.14 -2.46
CA ALA A 350 -27.01 -13.18 -3.42
C ALA A 350 -26.82 -13.74 -4.83
N GLY A 351 -27.85 -14.43 -5.32
CA GLY A 351 -27.82 -15.13 -6.61
C GLY A 351 -27.19 -16.51 -6.54
N GLU A 352 -27.06 -17.13 -7.71
CA GLU A 352 -26.43 -18.45 -7.86
C GLU A 352 -24.90 -18.36 -7.85
N PRO A 353 -24.19 -19.38 -7.33
CA PRO A 353 -22.74 -19.45 -7.41
C PRO A 353 -22.24 -19.48 -8.86
N GLU A 354 -21.15 -18.78 -9.12
CA GLU A 354 -20.42 -18.81 -10.38
C GLU A 354 -19.31 -19.87 -10.31
N LEU A 355 -19.13 -20.64 -11.37
CA LEU A 355 -18.06 -21.64 -11.48
C LEU A 355 -17.01 -21.14 -12.47
N LEU A 356 -15.78 -20.96 -11.99
CA LEU A 356 -14.62 -20.60 -12.80
C LEU A 356 -13.78 -21.86 -13.03
N GLU A 357 -13.61 -22.26 -14.30
CA GLU A 357 -12.75 -23.38 -14.70
C GLU A 357 -11.61 -22.90 -15.58
N LEU A 358 -10.38 -23.30 -15.27
CA LEU A 358 -9.18 -22.88 -15.98
C LEU A 358 -8.19 -24.06 -16.09
N PRO A 359 -7.40 -24.14 -17.17
CA PRO A 359 -6.26 -25.05 -17.20
C PRO A 359 -5.27 -24.69 -16.09
N GLY A 360 -4.83 -25.63 -15.25
CA GLY A 360 -3.94 -25.28 -14.13
C GLY A 360 -2.63 -24.67 -14.59
N ALA A 361 -2.09 -25.13 -15.72
CA ALA A 361 -0.89 -24.59 -16.35
C ALA A 361 -1.01 -23.09 -16.73
N SER A 362 -2.23 -22.54 -16.85
CA SER A 362 -2.43 -21.11 -17.14
C SER A 362 -2.19 -20.20 -15.93
N LEU A 363 -2.24 -20.73 -14.70
CA LEU A 363 -2.10 -19.95 -13.46
C LEU A 363 -0.64 -19.69 -13.07
N ARG A 364 0.31 -20.26 -13.81
CA ARG A 364 1.75 -20.07 -13.58
C ARG A 364 2.53 -20.33 -14.85
N LYS A 365 3.30 -19.34 -15.31
CA LYS A 365 4.26 -19.55 -16.39
C LYS A 365 5.25 -20.66 -16.06
N GLU A 366 5.46 -21.55 -17.03
CA GLU A 366 6.40 -22.67 -16.93
C GLU A 366 7.82 -22.20 -16.57
N GLY A 367 8.49 -22.97 -15.71
CA GLY A 367 9.83 -22.66 -15.21
C GLY A 367 9.89 -21.65 -14.07
N LEU A 368 8.77 -20.99 -13.70
CA LEU A 368 8.73 -20.09 -12.55
C LEU A 368 8.21 -20.82 -11.30
N GLY A 369 8.87 -20.62 -10.16
CA GLY A 369 8.35 -21.06 -8.85
C GLY A 369 7.14 -20.24 -8.40
N LYS A 370 7.20 -18.91 -8.60
CA LYS A 370 6.13 -17.94 -8.42
C LYS A 370 6.05 -17.06 -9.66
N ASP A 371 4.86 -16.89 -10.20
CA ASP A 371 4.59 -15.99 -11.32
C ASP A 371 3.81 -14.78 -10.82
N VAL A 372 4.41 -13.60 -10.88
CA VAL A 372 3.79 -12.31 -10.52
C VAL A 372 3.34 -11.50 -11.73
N THR A 373 3.61 -12.00 -12.94
CA THR A 373 3.39 -11.27 -14.20
C THR A 373 1.93 -11.32 -14.62
N ASP A 374 1.25 -12.43 -14.33
CA ASP A 374 -0.18 -12.55 -14.56
C ASP A 374 -0.98 -12.05 -13.34
N LYS A 375 -1.43 -10.80 -13.41
CA LYS A 375 -2.35 -10.22 -12.43
C LYS A 375 -3.80 -10.60 -12.69
N PHE A 376 -4.15 -11.08 -13.88
CA PHE A 376 -5.52 -11.41 -14.24
C PHE A 376 -5.92 -12.79 -13.67
N LEU A 377 -5.03 -13.78 -13.70
CA LEU A 377 -5.25 -15.14 -13.19
C LEU A 377 -6.57 -15.74 -13.70
N GLY A 378 -6.84 -15.57 -14.99
CA GLY A 378 -8.08 -16.03 -15.63
C GLY A 378 -9.37 -15.44 -15.03
N GLY A 379 -9.30 -14.29 -14.34
CA GLY A 379 -10.43 -13.66 -13.67
C GLY A 379 -10.60 -14.05 -12.20
N LEU A 380 -9.69 -14.84 -11.62
CA LEU A 380 -9.75 -15.23 -10.21
C LEU A 380 -9.65 -14.00 -9.28
N PRO A 381 -10.62 -13.75 -8.39
CA PRO A 381 -10.65 -12.50 -7.61
C PRO A 381 -9.81 -12.57 -6.32
N GLY A 382 -9.26 -11.41 -5.92
CA GLY A 382 -8.56 -11.18 -4.65
C GLY A 382 -7.11 -11.66 -4.59
N VAL A 383 -6.78 -12.79 -5.22
CA VAL A 383 -5.41 -13.36 -5.16
C VAL A 383 -4.50 -12.68 -6.16
N GLN A 384 -3.30 -12.24 -5.72
CA GLN A 384 -2.28 -11.56 -6.54
C GLN A 384 -2.68 -10.16 -7.05
N LYS A 385 -3.78 -9.60 -6.57
CA LYS A 385 -4.37 -8.34 -7.03
C LYS A 385 -3.87 -7.12 -6.28
N GLU A 386 -3.09 -7.32 -5.22
CA GLU A 386 -2.52 -6.24 -4.41
C GLU A 386 -3.60 -5.28 -3.85
N GLY A 387 -4.82 -5.77 -3.65
CA GLY A 387 -5.96 -4.99 -3.16
C GLY A 387 -6.78 -4.26 -4.22
N CYS A 388 -6.42 -4.36 -5.51
CA CYS A 388 -7.07 -3.61 -6.59
C CYS A 388 -8.51 -4.06 -6.91
N ASP A 389 -8.90 -5.29 -6.57
CA ASP A 389 -10.24 -5.84 -6.83
C ASP A 389 -11.01 -6.23 -5.55
N GLY A 390 -10.49 -5.83 -4.38
CA GLY A 390 -11.19 -5.99 -3.11
C GLY A 390 -10.27 -6.15 -1.90
N LEU A 391 -10.88 -6.10 -0.73
CA LEU A 391 -10.22 -6.30 0.56
C LEU A 391 -10.43 -7.72 1.05
N ILE A 392 -9.36 -8.51 1.13
CA ILE A 392 -9.38 -9.81 1.80
C ILE A 392 -9.70 -9.60 3.28
N THR A 393 -10.64 -10.39 3.79
CA THR A 393 -11.10 -10.30 5.19
C THR A 393 -10.81 -11.56 5.99
N SER A 394 -10.88 -12.73 5.35
CA SER A 394 -10.50 -14.00 5.96
C SER A 394 -10.19 -15.07 4.91
N ALA A 395 -9.47 -16.12 5.32
CA ALA A 395 -9.14 -17.24 4.47
C ALA A 395 -9.08 -18.55 5.25
N VAL A 396 -9.27 -19.66 4.53
CA VAL A 396 -9.10 -21.03 5.01
C VAL A 396 -8.00 -21.68 4.17
N PHE A 397 -7.02 -22.24 4.85
CA PHE A 397 -5.87 -22.90 4.22
C PHE A 397 -5.89 -24.40 4.49
N VAL A 398 -5.40 -25.17 3.53
CA VAL A 398 -5.00 -26.56 3.78
C VAL A 398 -3.65 -26.58 4.49
N LEU A 399 -3.45 -27.60 5.33
CA LEU A 399 -2.20 -27.83 6.06
C LEU A 399 -1.55 -29.13 5.62
N HIS A 400 -0.22 -29.15 5.73
CA HIS A 400 0.61 -30.28 5.28
C HIS A 400 1.25 -31.00 6.46
N ARG A 401 1.95 -32.10 6.19
CA ARG A 401 2.84 -32.75 7.16
C ARG A 401 4.26 -32.72 6.60
N MET A 402 5.24 -32.41 7.45
CA MET A 402 6.64 -32.56 7.05
C MET A 402 6.95 -34.04 6.77
N PRO A 403 7.88 -34.32 5.84
CA PRO A 403 8.52 -35.62 5.76
C PRO A 403 9.11 -36.01 7.12
N GLN A 404 9.02 -37.30 7.47
CA GLN A 404 9.55 -37.82 8.74
C GLN A 404 11.08 -37.69 8.86
N GLN A 405 11.77 -37.65 7.72
CA GLN A 405 13.22 -37.53 7.63
C GLN A 405 13.56 -36.26 6.88
N VAL A 406 14.28 -35.35 7.53
CA VAL A 406 14.74 -34.09 6.96
C VAL A 406 16.26 -34.03 7.11
N ARG A 407 16.97 -33.72 6.02
CA ARG A 407 18.41 -33.47 6.03
C ARG A 407 18.69 -32.14 5.36
N THR A 408 19.64 -31.39 5.89
CA THR A 408 20.15 -30.16 5.28
C THR A 408 21.55 -30.41 4.78
N LEU A 409 21.79 -30.14 3.50
CA LEU A 409 23.09 -30.24 2.86
C LEU A 409 23.55 -28.81 2.51
N CYS A 410 24.83 -28.52 2.76
CA CYS A 410 25.47 -27.32 2.26
C CYS A 410 26.28 -27.71 1.02
N LEU A 411 25.97 -27.11 -0.13
CA LEU A 411 26.67 -27.35 -1.38
C LEU A 411 27.36 -26.03 -1.78
N GLU A 412 28.67 -26.11 -2.01
CA GLU A 412 29.47 -24.98 -2.49
C GLU A 412 29.82 -25.22 -3.96
N PHE A 413 29.49 -24.26 -4.81
CA PHE A 413 29.78 -24.29 -6.24
C PHE A 413 30.87 -23.27 -6.55
N PHE A 414 31.94 -23.71 -7.21
CA PHE A 414 33.06 -22.85 -7.59
C PHE A 414 32.95 -22.42 -9.07
N GLY A 415 33.15 -21.13 -9.35
CA GLY A 415 33.07 -20.57 -10.70
C GLY A 415 31.92 -19.56 -10.87
N SER A 416 31.83 -18.92 -12.03
CA SER A 416 30.80 -17.92 -12.36
C SER A 416 29.60 -18.47 -13.12
N GLU A 417 29.64 -19.73 -13.56
CA GLU A 417 28.55 -20.38 -14.31
C GLU A 417 27.47 -20.96 -13.38
N LEU A 418 26.53 -20.12 -12.96
CA LEU A 418 25.39 -20.53 -12.12
C LEU A 418 24.40 -21.47 -12.83
N SER A 419 24.44 -21.57 -14.17
CA SER A 419 23.54 -22.41 -14.96
C SER A 419 23.69 -23.89 -14.67
N GLN A 420 24.88 -24.35 -14.27
CA GLN A 420 25.13 -25.76 -13.93
C GLN A 420 24.75 -26.09 -12.48
N ALA A 421 24.73 -25.09 -11.60
CA ALA A 421 24.45 -25.28 -10.18
C ALA A 421 22.98 -25.67 -9.91
N VAL A 422 22.04 -25.11 -10.68
CA VAL A 422 20.60 -25.40 -10.49
C VAL A 422 20.26 -26.85 -10.84
N PRO A 423 20.59 -27.39 -12.03
CA PRO A 423 20.40 -28.81 -12.35
C PRO A 423 21.04 -29.74 -11.33
N ALA A 424 22.28 -29.47 -10.91
CA ALA A 424 22.99 -30.30 -9.92
C ALA A 424 22.31 -30.38 -8.54
N ILE A 425 21.35 -29.49 -8.24
CA ILE A 425 20.54 -29.52 -7.02
C ILE A 425 19.25 -30.31 -7.22
N VAL A 426 18.68 -30.31 -8.43
CA VAL A 426 17.31 -30.80 -8.71
C VAL A 426 17.25 -32.10 -9.51
N GLU A 427 18.29 -32.44 -10.27
CA GLU A 427 18.50 -33.66 -11.06
C GLU A 427 19.52 -34.57 -10.37
#